data_AF-A0A6L8ELK8-F1
#
_entry.id   AF-A0A6L8ELK8-F1
#
_cell.length_a   1.000
_cell.length_b   1.000
_cell.length_c   1.000
_cell.angle_alpha   90.00
_cell.angle_beta   90.00
_cell.angle_gamma   90.00
#
_symmetry.space_group_name_H-M   'P 1'
#
loop_
_entity.id
_entity.type
_entity.pdbx_description
1 polymer ?
#
loop_
_entity_poly.entity_id
_entity_poly.type
_entity_poly.pdbx_seq_one_letter_code
_entity_poly.pdbx_strand_id
1 'polypeptide(L)'
;YEMFGGGEFVRAMEEEIGTFILTDYLVHAWEKFVVKGLKLDRHPELQSLFFGNYKRMVYFTQERDNADLVARAGEIADSLGLELEIRHTGYGDLERRLAAIMEDREQPVTSMTHDEFSLTAYPVAASSR
;
A
#
# COMPACT_ATOMS: atom_id res chain seq x y z
N TYR A 1 -6.23 -8.96 1.64
CA TYR A 1 -6.04 -7.93 0.60
C TYR A 1 -6.66 -6.59 0.97
N GLU A 2 -7.65 -6.56 1.88
CA GLU A 2 -8.23 -5.33 2.46
C GLU A 2 -7.21 -4.41 3.18
N MET A 3 -6.11 -4.95 3.69
CA MET A 3 -5.10 -4.20 4.46
C MET A 3 -4.36 -3.09 3.69
N PHE A 4 -4.32 -3.10 2.35
CA PHE A 4 -3.48 -2.18 1.57
C PHE A 4 -4.24 -1.27 0.60
N GLY A 5 -5.49 -1.62 0.25
CA GLY A 5 -6.27 -0.88 -0.76
C GLY A 5 -7.43 -0.06 -0.22
N GLY A 6 -7.81 -0.24 1.06
CA GLY A 6 -8.96 0.42 1.66
C GLY A 6 -10.26 0.27 0.86
N GLY A 7 -11.21 1.18 1.07
CA GLY A 7 -12.50 1.18 0.36
C GLY A 7 -12.41 1.41 -1.15
N GLU A 8 -11.36 2.07 -1.65
CA GLU A 8 -11.20 2.34 -3.09
C GLU A 8 -10.89 1.08 -3.89
N PHE A 9 -10.15 0.13 -3.31
CA PHE A 9 -9.92 -1.20 -3.92
C PHE A 9 -11.22 -1.99 -4.05
N VAL A 10 -12.02 -2.03 -2.98
CA VAL A 10 -13.33 -2.71 -2.98
C VAL A 10 -14.24 -2.05 -4.01
N ARG A 11 -14.29 -0.71 -4.05
CA ARG A 11 -15.11 0.02 -5.01
C ARG A 11 -14.70 -0.25 -6.46
N ALA A 12 -13.40 -0.26 -6.76
CA ALA A 12 -12.91 -0.58 -8.11
C ALA A 12 -13.28 -2.00 -8.56
N MET A 13 -13.31 -2.97 -7.65
CA MET A 13 -13.73 -4.34 -7.94
C MET A 13 -15.24 -4.49 -8.10
N GLU A 14 -16.03 -3.72 -7.34
CA GLU A 14 -17.49 -3.68 -7.46
C GLU A 14 -17.96 -2.94 -8.72
N GLU A 15 -17.24 -1.89 -9.12
CA GLU A 15 -17.56 -1.09 -10.31
C GLU A 15 -17.46 -1.90 -11.61
N GLU A 16 -16.46 -2.77 -11.74
CA GLU A 16 -16.29 -3.56 -12.96
C GLU A 16 -15.59 -4.92 -12.74
N ILE A 17 -16.34 -6.00 -12.97
CA ILE A 17 -15.81 -7.36 -13.07
C ILE A 17 -14.89 -7.43 -14.29
N GLY A 18 -13.65 -7.86 -14.10
CA GLY A 18 -12.60 -7.84 -15.14
C GLY A 18 -11.64 -6.65 -15.02
N THR A 19 -11.47 -6.11 -13.82
CA THR A 19 -10.41 -5.13 -13.52
C THR A 19 -9.13 -5.83 -13.08
N PHE A 20 -8.02 -5.59 -13.79
CA PHE A 20 -6.69 -5.98 -13.32
C PHE A 20 -6.13 -4.93 -12.36
N ILE A 21 -5.61 -5.36 -11.21
CA ILE A 21 -5.10 -4.44 -10.20
C ILE A 21 -3.57 -4.43 -10.24
N LEU A 22 -3.02 -3.25 -10.50
CA LEU A 22 -1.60 -2.99 -10.48
C LEU A 22 -1.24 -2.20 -9.22
N THR A 23 -0.13 -2.55 -8.58
CA THR A 23 0.40 -1.88 -7.38
C THR A 23 1.87 -1.52 -7.59
N ASP A 24 2.40 -0.58 -6.80
CA ASP A 24 3.80 -0.12 -6.91
C ASP A 24 4.80 -1.29 -6.92
N TYR A 25 4.59 -2.27 -6.03
CA TYR A 25 5.41 -3.48 -5.98
C TYR A 25 5.39 -4.26 -7.28
N LEU A 26 4.19 -4.45 -7.86
CA LEU A 26 4.04 -5.22 -9.08
C LEU A 26 4.58 -4.47 -10.29
N VAL A 27 4.48 -3.13 -10.33
CA VAL A 27 5.15 -2.30 -11.35
C VAL A 27 6.66 -2.53 -11.31
N HIS A 28 7.27 -2.46 -10.13
CA HIS A 28 8.71 -2.67 -9.98
C HIS A 28 9.17 -4.08 -10.36
N ALA A 29 8.34 -5.08 -10.10
CA ALA A 29 8.71 -6.48 -10.27
C ALA A 29 8.05 -7.16 -11.48
N TRP A 30 7.42 -6.39 -12.36
CA TRP A 30 6.65 -6.87 -13.52
C TRP A 30 7.43 -7.86 -14.37
N GLU A 31 8.64 -7.47 -14.79
CA GLU A 31 9.53 -8.30 -15.61
C GLU A 31 9.87 -9.64 -14.95
N LYS A 32 10.10 -9.63 -13.63
CA LYS A 32 10.54 -10.82 -12.92
C LYS A 32 9.38 -11.79 -12.67
N PHE A 33 8.24 -11.29 -12.20
CA PHE A 33 7.14 -12.14 -11.75
C PHE A 33 6.10 -12.42 -12.84
N VAL A 34 5.82 -11.44 -13.69
CA VAL A 34 4.80 -11.59 -14.72
C VAL A 34 5.44 -12.08 -16.00
N VAL A 35 6.38 -11.32 -16.56
CA VAL A 35 6.99 -11.68 -17.85
C VAL A 35 7.77 -12.98 -17.74
N LYS A 36 8.80 -13.04 -16.89
CA LYS A 36 9.62 -14.25 -16.72
C LYS A 36 8.93 -15.33 -15.90
N GLY A 37 8.18 -14.93 -14.86
CA GLY A 37 7.53 -15.88 -13.96
C GLY A 37 6.40 -16.66 -14.64
N LEU A 38 5.61 -16.01 -15.50
CA LEU A 38 4.59 -16.67 -16.32
C LEU A 38 5.11 -17.12 -17.69
N LYS A 39 6.40 -16.89 -17.97
CA LYS A 39 7.10 -17.25 -19.21
C LYS A 39 6.52 -16.59 -20.47
N LEU A 40 5.99 -15.38 -20.35
CA LEU A 40 5.44 -14.61 -21.47
C LEU A 40 6.53 -14.23 -22.49
N ASP A 41 7.78 -14.13 -22.04
CA ASP A 41 8.96 -13.92 -22.90
C ASP A 41 9.19 -15.06 -23.91
N ARG A 42 8.74 -16.28 -23.58
CA ARG A 42 8.89 -17.48 -24.43
C ARG A 42 7.59 -17.93 -25.06
N HIS A 43 6.47 -17.62 -24.40
CA HIS A 43 5.13 -18.07 -24.76
C HIS A 43 4.17 -16.88 -24.74
N PRO A 44 4.26 -15.95 -25.71
CA PRO A 44 3.42 -14.75 -25.76
C PRO A 44 1.93 -15.07 -25.87
N GLU A 45 1.55 -16.23 -26.40
CA GLU A 45 0.16 -16.72 -26.45
C GLU A 45 -0.49 -16.84 -25.06
N LEU A 46 0.30 -17.05 -24.01
CA LEU A 46 -0.19 -17.14 -22.63
C LEU A 46 -0.74 -15.81 -22.14
N GLN A 47 -0.32 -14.69 -22.72
CA GLN A 47 -0.82 -13.39 -22.34
C GLN A 47 -2.33 -13.30 -22.56
N SER A 48 -2.84 -13.78 -23.70
CA SER A 48 -4.29 -13.80 -23.94
C SER A 48 -5.02 -14.73 -22.97
N LEU A 49 -4.39 -15.83 -22.54
CA LEU A 49 -4.98 -16.76 -21.59
C LEU A 49 -5.10 -16.14 -20.18
N PHE A 50 -4.05 -15.45 -19.73
CA PHE A 50 -4.02 -14.85 -18.39
C PHE A 50 -4.78 -13.53 -18.31
N PHE A 51 -4.72 -12.72 -19.37
CA PHE A 51 -5.21 -11.34 -19.35
C PHE A 51 -6.43 -11.08 -20.25
N GLY A 52 -6.83 -12.00 -21.12
CA GLY A 52 -7.86 -11.76 -22.13
C GLY A 52 -9.28 -11.53 -21.58
N ASN A 53 -9.51 -11.77 -20.30
CA ASN A 53 -10.78 -11.49 -19.63
C ASN A 53 -10.80 -10.15 -18.88
N TYR A 54 -9.65 -9.45 -18.79
CA TYR A 54 -9.61 -8.11 -18.23
C TYR A 54 -9.99 -7.09 -19.30
N LYS A 55 -10.69 -6.05 -18.87
CA LYS A 55 -11.15 -4.96 -19.73
C LYS A 55 -10.41 -3.66 -19.43
N ARG A 56 -9.99 -3.50 -18.18
CA ARG A 56 -9.27 -2.33 -17.69
C ARG A 56 -8.21 -2.74 -16.67
N MET A 57 -7.26 -1.85 -16.48
CA MET A 57 -6.24 -1.94 -15.44
C MET A 57 -6.34 -0.71 -14.53
N VAL A 58 -6.48 -0.94 -13.22
CA VAL A 58 -6.43 0.12 -12.22
C VAL A 58 -5.10 0.03 -11.49
N TYR A 59 -4.28 1.06 -11.62
CA TYR A 59 -3.03 1.22 -10.89
C TYR A 59 -3.26 2.01 -9.61
N PHE A 60 -3.11 1.34 -8.47
CA PHE A 60 -3.13 1.98 -7.16
C PHE A 60 -1.73 2.38 -6.73
N THR A 61 -1.49 3.68 -6.66
CA THR A 61 -0.20 4.23 -6.26
C THR A 61 -0.27 4.89 -4.87
N GLN A 62 0.78 4.69 -4.08
CA GLN A 62 0.88 5.25 -2.73
C GLN A 62 1.44 6.68 -2.72
N GLU A 63 2.28 7.03 -3.70
CA GLU A 63 2.91 8.35 -3.83
C GLU A 63 2.27 9.13 -4.99
N ARG A 64 1.96 10.42 -4.78
CA ARG A 64 1.22 11.20 -5.80
C ARG A 64 2.02 11.53 -7.06
N ASP A 65 3.35 11.46 -7.04
CA ASP A 65 4.17 12.08 -8.09
C ASP A 65 5.35 11.21 -8.57
N ASN A 66 5.28 9.88 -8.42
CA ASN A 66 6.32 9.02 -8.98
C ASN A 66 6.12 8.82 -10.49
N ALA A 67 6.59 9.80 -11.27
CA ALA A 67 6.46 9.84 -12.73
C ALA A 67 7.00 8.58 -13.42
N ASP A 68 8.09 8.00 -12.89
CA ASP A 68 8.69 6.79 -13.43
C ASP A 68 7.77 5.58 -13.27
N LEU A 69 7.11 5.44 -12.12
CA LEU A 69 6.15 4.36 -11.89
C LEU A 69 4.90 4.51 -12.75
N VAL A 70 4.40 5.73 -12.89
CA VAL A 70 3.25 6.05 -13.76
C VAL A 70 3.56 5.71 -15.21
N ALA A 71 4.75 6.08 -15.72
CA ALA A 71 5.17 5.76 -17.08
C ALA A 71 5.23 4.24 -17.31
N ARG A 72 5.83 3.49 -16.37
CA ARG A 72 5.89 2.02 -16.45
C ARG A 72 4.52 1.37 -16.38
N ALA A 73 3.61 1.89 -15.55
CA ALA A 73 2.24 1.40 -15.52
C ALA A 73 1.55 1.58 -16.88
N GLY A 74 1.81 2.70 -17.56
CA GLY A 74 1.38 2.94 -18.95
C GLY A 74 1.92 1.90 -19.93
N GLU A 75 3.24 1.67 -19.93
CA GLU A 75 3.88 0.68 -20.78
C GLU A 75 3.31 -0.74 -20.56
N ILE A 76 3.04 -1.10 -19.30
CA ILE A 76 2.40 -2.37 -18.96
C ILE A 76 0.98 -2.42 -19.53
N ALA A 77 0.19 -1.36 -19.37
CA ALA A 77 -1.17 -1.29 -19.87
C ALA A 77 -1.23 -1.48 -21.38
N ASP A 78 -0.37 -0.75 -22.09
CA ASP A 78 -0.23 -0.80 -23.54
C ASP A 78 0.18 -2.20 -24.01
N SER A 79 1.11 -2.84 -23.29
CA SER A 79 1.53 -4.21 -23.61
C SER A 79 0.39 -5.21 -23.48
N LEU A 80 -0.53 -4.99 -22.55
CA LEU A 80 -1.70 -5.83 -22.30
C LEU A 80 -2.92 -5.44 -23.14
N GLY A 81 -2.89 -4.28 -23.80
CA GLY A 81 -4.05 -3.71 -24.50
C GLY A 81 -5.20 -3.32 -23.58
N LEU A 82 -4.90 -2.93 -22.33
CA LEU A 82 -5.89 -2.56 -21.33
C LEU A 82 -5.93 -1.04 -21.13
N GLU A 83 -7.13 -0.49 -20.91
CA GLU A 83 -7.28 0.91 -20.50
C GLU A 83 -6.73 1.11 -19.08
N LEU A 84 -5.83 2.08 -18.90
CA LEU A 84 -5.21 2.39 -17.62
C LEU A 84 -5.98 3.50 -16.88
N GLU A 85 -6.40 3.19 -15.66
CA GLU A 85 -6.85 4.16 -14.68
C GLU A 85 -5.86 4.23 -13.51
N ILE A 86 -5.47 5.44 -13.09
CA ILE A 86 -4.55 5.62 -11.96
C ILE A 86 -5.34 6.18 -10.78
N ARG A 87 -5.29 5.48 -9.65
CA ARG A 87 -5.94 5.89 -8.40
C ARG A 87 -4.90 6.02 -7.29
N HIS A 88 -4.93 7.13 -6.59
CA HIS A 88 -4.09 7.32 -5.40
C HIS A 88 -4.81 6.77 -4.18
N THR A 89 -4.20 5.83 -3.47
CA THR A 89 -4.81 5.26 -2.26
C THR A 89 -4.40 6.00 -0.99
N GLY A 90 -3.29 6.76 -1.02
CA GLY A 90 -2.69 7.36 0.19
C GLY A 90 -2.45 6.31 1.29
N TYR A 91 -2.26 6.76 2.54
CA TYR A 91 -2.20 5.86 3.70
C TYR A 91 -3.59 5.46 4.23
N GLY A 92 -4.68 5.95 3.62
CA GLY A 92 -6.05 5.56 3.90
C GLY A 92 -6.43 5.62 5.39
N ASP A 93 -6.70 4.45 5.98
CA ASP A 93 -7.07 4.31 7.39
C ASP A 93 -5.96 4.71 8.37
N LEU A 94 -4.70 4.63 7.97
CA LEU A 94 -3.60 5.00 8.86
C LEU A 94 -3.57 6.52 9.09
N GLU A 95 -3.77 7.32 8.05
CA GLU A 95 -3.92 8.79 8.19
C GLU A 95 -5.10 9.14 9.09
N ARG A 96 -6.26 8.51 8.89
CA ARG A 96 -7.45 8.71 9.74
C ARG A 96 -7.20 8.33 11.20
N ARG A 97 -6.58 7.18 11.45
CA ARG A 97 -6.24 6.72 12.81
C ARG A 97 -5.19 7.61 13.44
N LEU A 98 -4.20 8.08 12.68
CA LEU A 98 -3.18 8.98 13.18
C LEU A 98 -3.78 10.35 13.53
N ALA A 99 -4.67 10.90 12.68
CA ALA A 99 -5.41 12.12 12.97
C ALA A 99 -6.26 11.98 14.25
N ALA A 100 -7.01 10.87 14.38
CA ALA A 100 -7.80 10.60 15.59
C ALA A 100 -6.93 10.50 16.85
N ILE A 101 -5.78 9.82 16.78
CA ILE A 101 -4.83 9.74 17.90
C ILE A 101 -4.19 11.10 18.21
N MET A 102 -3.97 11.95 17.20
CA MET A 102 -3.43 13.30 17.40
C MET A 102 -4.46 14.25 18.02
N GLU A 103 -5.72 14.17 17.62
CA GLU A 103 -6.84 14.91 18.20
C GLU A 103 -7.10 14.49 19.67
N ASP A 104 -6.95 13.19 19.98
CA ASP A 104 -7.13 12.67 21.35
C ASP A 104 -5.98 13.07 22.32
N ARG A 105 -4.87 13.63 21.79
CA ARG A 105 -3.74 14.14 22.59
C ARG A 105 -3.81 15.62 22.95
N GLU A 106 -4.87 16.35 22.57
CA GLU A 106 -5.12 17.73 23.04
C GLU A 106 -5.78 17.81 24.43
N GLN A 107 -5.52 16.83 25.31
CA GLN A 107 -5.83 16.99 26.73
C GLN A 107 -4.77 17.93 27.35
N PRO A 108 -5.17 19.00 28.06
CA PRO A 108 -4.23 19.95 28.63
C PRO A 108 -3.34 19.22 29.63
N VAL A 109 -2.02 19.35 29.46
CA VAL A 109 -1.03 19.03 30.48
C VAL A 109 -1.32 19.90 31.70
N THR A 110 -2.27 19.47 32.53
CA THR A 110 -2.53 20.10 33.83
C THR A 110 -1.27 19.93 34.63
N SER A 111 -0.67 21.08 34.94
CA SER A 111 0.49 21.27 35.80
C SER A 111 0.50 20.28 36.96
N MET A 112 1.39 19.29 36.90
CA MET A 112 1.77 18.49 38.05
C MET A 112 2.68 19.36 38.91
N THR A 113 2.09 20.14 39.82
CA THR A 113 2.83 20.77 40.91
C THR A 113 3.48 19.66 41.72
N HIS A 114 4.80 19.79 41.88
CA HIS A 114 5.62 19.04 42.83
C HIS A 114 4.91 18.96 44.19
N ASP A 115 4.61 17.76 44.68
CA ASP A 115 5.04 17.32 46.00
C ASP A 115 4.79 15.82 46.20
N GLU A 116 5.71 15.19 46.94
CA GLU A 116 5.67 13.83 47.47
C GLU A 116 5.74 12.62 46.53
N PHE A 117 6.97 12.25 46.12
CA PHE A 117 7.34 10.84 45.99
C PHE A 117 8.37 10.49 47.07
N SER A 118 7.83 10.11 48.24
CA SER A 118 8.57 9.52 49.34
C SER A 118 9.06 8.12 48.98
N LEU A 119 10.40 7.98 48.95
CA LEU A 119 11.23 6.81 49.26
C LEU A 119 10.53 5.44 49.33
N THR A 120 10.66 4.65 48.27
CA THR A 120 10.87 3.20 48.43
C THR A 120 12.02 2.76 47.52
N ALA A 121 13.11 2.34 48.15
CA ALA A 121 14.35 1.95 47.51
C ALA A 121 14.17 0.70 46.63
N TYR A 122 14.68 0.76 45.39
CA TYR A 122 14.87 -0.42 44.54
C TYR A 122 16.17 -1.14 44.95
N PRO A 123 16.17 -2.46 45.21
CA PRO A 123 17.40 -3.19 45.45
C PRO A 123 18.16 -3.40 44.14
N VAL A 124 19.41 -2.92 44.09
CA VAL A 124 20.35 -3.15 42.99
C VAL A 124 20.88 -4.57 43.07
N ALA A 125 20.70 -5.35 42.00
CA ALA A 125 21.29 -6.67 41.84
C ALA A 125 22.83 -6.58 41.86
N ALA A 126 23.45 -7.33 42.78
CA ALA A 126 24.89 -7.39 42.93
C ALA A 126 25.55 -8.08 41.72
N SER A 127 26.72 -7.56 41.31
CA SER A 127 27.61 -8.24 40.38
C SER A 127 29.04 -8.32 40.92
N SER A 128 29.62 -9.52 40.72
CA SER A 128 31.02 -9.96 40.84
C SER A 128 31.52 -10.24 42.27
N ARG A 129 32.29 -11.30 42.56
CA ARG A 129 33.20 -12.14 41.76
C ARG A 129 33.17 -13.60 42.21
#